data_AF-A0A7Z0Q4V0-F1
#
_entry.id   AF-A0A7Z0Q4V0-F1
#
_cell.length_a   1.000
_cell.length_b   1.000
_cell.length_c   1.000
_cell.angle_alpha   90.00
_cell.angle_beta   90.00
_cell.angle_gamma   90.00
#
_symmetry.space_group_name_H-M   'P 1'
#
loop_
_entity.id
_entity.type
_entity.pdbx_description
1 polymer ?
#
loop_
_entity_poly.entity_id
_entity_poly.type
_entity_poly.pdbx_seq_one_letter_code
_entity_poly.pdbx_strand_id
1 'polypeptide(L)'
;MTIGTPPPPVPLLPDPRITVVGVTADGWPSLPGRLRRTVLEAEVVLGGRRHLAMLPEAPGQRREVWPSPLRQGLPGLLASLGGARTVA
;
A
#
# COMPACT_ATOMS: atom_id res chain seq x y z
N MET A 1 -27.52 -28.51 17.65
CA MET A 1 -26.78 -27.82 16.57
C MET A 1 -26.91 -26.32 16.82
N THR A 2 -25.89 -25.69 17.41
CA THR A 2 -25.85 -24.21 17.55
C THR A 2 -25.16 -23.66 16.32
N ILE A 3 -25.92 -22.94 15.49
CA ILE A 3 -25.37 -22.17 14.39
C ILE A 3 -24.90 -20.86 15.01
N GLY A 4 -23.59 -20.66 15.09
CA GLY A 4 -23.01 -19.43 15.63
C GLY A 4 -23.54 -18.23 14.85
N THR A 5 -24.00 -17.21 15.58
CA THR A 5 -24.44 -15.94 15.00
C THR A 5 -23.35 -15.40 14.08
N PRO A 6 -23.66 -15.03 12.82
CA PRO A 6 -22.67 -14.40 11.94
C PRO A 6 -22.16 -13.11 12.61
N PRO A 7 -20.85 -12.81 12.52
CA PRO A 7 -20.32 -11.56 13.05
C PRO A 7 -21.06 -10.38 12.41
N PRO A 8 -21.30 -9.29 13.16
CA PRO A 8 -21.96 -8.12 12.60
C PRO A 8 -21.19 -7.61 11.38
N PRO A 9 -21.88 -7.09 10.34
CA PRO A 9 -21.21 -6.51 9.18
C PRO A 9 -20.28 -5.40 9.65
N VAL A 10 -18.98 -5.57 9.36
CA VAL A 10 -17.97 -4.55 9.62
C VAL A 10 -18.34 -3.35 8.74
N PRO A 11 -18.47 -2.13 9.28
CA PRO A 11 -18.80 -0.97 8.46
C PRO A 11 -17.74 -0.80 7.37
N LEU A 12 -18.19 -0.71 6.11
CA LEU A 12 -17.35 -0.45 4.95
C LEU A 12 -16.89 1.02 5.02
N LEU A 13 -15.88 1.30 5.84
CA LEU A 13 -14.97 2.40 5.54
C LEU A 13 -14.50 2.17 4.11
N PRO A 14 -14.48 3.19 3.23
CA PRO A 14 -14.04 3.00 1.85
C PRO A 14 -12.70 2.28 1.88
N ASP A 15 -12.68 1.04 1.38
CA ASP A 15 -11.50 0.20 1.48
C ASP A 15 -10.33 0.96 0.86
N PRO A 16 -9.17 1.07 1.55
CA PRO A 16 -8.00 1.67 0.94
C PRO A 16 -7.76 0.97 -0.40
N ARG A 17 -7.85 1.72 -1.50
CA ARG A 17 -7.58 1.18 -2.84
C ARG A 17 -6.08 0.99 -2.97
N ILE A 18 -5.61 -0.19 -2.59
CA ILE A 18 -4.20 -0.57 -2.68
C ILE A 18 -3.97 -1.26 -4.02
N THR A 19 -3.08 -0.67 -4.83
CA THR A 19 -2.57 -1.30 -6.05
C THR A 19 -1.20 -1.90 -5.77
N VAL A 20 -1.04 -3.21 -5.98
CA VAL A 20 0.25 -3.88 -5.77
C VAL A 20 1.05 -3.86 -7.07
N VAL A 21 2.27 -3.35 -7.00
CA VAL A 21 3.21 -3.26 -8.14
C VAL A 21 4.44 -4.10 -7.86
N GLY A 22 4.59 -5.20 -8.60
CA GLY A 22 5.80 -6.02 -8.55
C GLY A 22 7.00 -5.29 -9.14
N VAL A 23 8.10 -5.21 -8.38
CA VAL A 23 9.38 -4.64 -8.84
C VAL A 23 10.41 -5.78 -8.94
N THR A 24 11.08 -5.88 -10.09
CA THR A 24 12.15 -6.88 -10.28
C THR A 24 13.44 -6.43 -9.58
N ALA A 25 14.46 -7.29 -9.58
CA ALA A 25 15.78 -6.92 -9.05
C ALA A 25 16.39 -5.69 -9.76
N ASP A 26 16.01 -5.45 -11.01
CA ASP A 26 16.45 -4.31 -11.83
C ASP A 26 15.82 -2.96 -11.39
N GLY A 27 14.85 -3.00 -10.48
CA GLY A 27 14.34 -1.82 -9.78
C GLY A 27 13.41 -0.92 -10.61
N TRP A 28 13.34 0.35 -10.21
CA TRP A 28 12.45 1.36 -10.80
C TRP A 28 12.53 1.51 -12.33
N PRO A 29 13.72 1.54 -12.97
CA PRO A 29 13.82 1.76 -14.42
C PRO A 29 13.18 0.67 -15.28
N SER A 30 13.12 -0.57 -14.77
CA SER A 30 12.55 -1.71 -15.50
C SER A 30 11.01 -1.70 -15.53
N LEU A 31 10.37 -0.88 -14.69
CA LEU A 31 8.92 -0.81 -14.63
C LEU A 31 8.32 -0.27 -15.95
N PRO A 32 7.27 -0.94 -16.49
CA PRO A 32 6.47 -0.39 -17.58
C PRO A 32 5.98 1.03 -17.26
N GLY A 33 5.94 1.92 -18.26
CA GLY A 33 5.57 3.32 -18.07
C GLY A 33 4.20 3.51 -17.39
N ARG A 34 3.23 2.63 -17.68
CA ARG A 34 1.93 2.62 -16.99
C ARG A 34 2.05 2.43 -15.48
N LEU A 35 2.93 1.53 -15.03
CA LEU A 35 3.12 1.22 -13.61
C LEU A 35 3.94 2.30 -12.91
N ARG A 36 4.95 2.86 -13.59
CA ARG A 36 5.66 4.05 -13.09
C ARG A 36 4.70 5.21 -12.84
N ARG A 37 3.79 5.48 -13.80
CA ARG A 37 2.76 6.51 -13.64
C ARG A 37 1.84 6.22 -12.45
N THR A 38 1.35 4.98 -12.31
CA THR A 38 0.54 4.58 -11.15
C THR A 38 1.25 4.83 -9.82
N VAL A 39 2.55 4.53 -9.74
CA VAL A 39 3.35 4.78 -8.52
C VAL A 39 3.52 6.28 -8.26
N LEU A 40 3.77 7.09 -9.30
CA LEU A 40 3.95 8.54 -9.16
C LEU A 40 2.66 9.30 -8.80
N GLU A 41 1.52 8.82 -9.28
CA GLU A 41 0.21 9.43 -9.03
C GLU A 41 -0.41 8.97 -7.69
N ALA A 42 0.21 8.00 -7.03
CA ALA A 42 -0.23 7.53 -5.72
C ALA A 42 -0.02 8.59 -4.65
N GLU A 43 -1.00 8.73 -3.77
CA GLU A 43 -0.92 9.62 -2.60
C GLU A 43 -0.02 9.00 -1.53
N VAL A 44 -0.05 7.67 -1.41
CA VAL A 44 0.80 6.92 -0.48
C VAL A 44 1.49 5.78 -1.22
N VAL A 45 2.79 5.62 -1.01
CA VAL A 45 3.56 4.46 -1.46
C VAL A 45 4.12 3.71 -0.26
N LEU A 46 3.74 2.44 -0.16
CA LEU A 46 4.21 1.49 0.84
C LEU A 46 5.35 0.68 0.25
N GLY A 47 6.37 0.36 1.04
CA GLY A 47 7.48 -0.42 0.52
C GLY A 47 8.54 -0.77 1.55
N GLY A 48 9.44 -1.69 1.16
CA GLY A 48 10.70 -1.84 1.86
C GLY A 48 11.59 -0.62 1.65
N ARG A 49 12.47 -0.29 2.61
CA ARG A 49 13.41 0.84 2.52
C ARG A 49 14.16 0.88 1.19
N ARG A 50 14.60 -0.28 0.70
CA ARG A 50 15.28 -0.41 -0.59
C ARG A 50 14.42 0.03 -1.77
N HIS A 51 13.15 -0.37 -1.83
CA HIS A 51 12.26 -0.01 -2.94
C HIS A 51 11.89 1.47 -2.89
N LEU A 52 11.61 2.02 -1.70
CA LEU A 52 11.29 3.44 -1.54
C LEU A 52 12.46 4.36 -1.92
N ALA A 53 13.70 3.93 -1.65
CA ALA A 53 14.90 4.66 -2.03
C ALA A 53 15.16 4.68 -3.55
N MET A 54 14.58 3.75 -4.31
CA MET A 54 14.70 3.71 -5.78
C MET A 54 13.71 4.65 -6.48
N LEU A 55 12.70 5.16 -5.77
CA LEU A 55 11.65 5.97 -6.36
C LEU A 55 12.10 7.44 -6.52
N PRO A 56 11.91 8.05 -7.71
CA PRO A 56 12.17 9.47 -7.92
C PRO A 56 11.21 10.29 -7.05
N GLU A 57 11.60 11.51 -6.64
CA GLU A 57 10.74 12.37 -5.81
C GLU A 57 9.39 12.64 -6.49
N ALA A 58 8.32 12.62 -5.70
CA ALA A 58 6.96 12.91 -6.14
C ALA A 58 6.34 13.89 -5.12
N PRO A 59 6.09 15.17 -5.50
CA PRO A 59 5.59 16.18 -4.59
C PRO A 59 4.26 15.77 -3.94
N GLY A 60 4.17 15.89 -2.61
CA GLY A 60 2.96 15.54 -1.85
C GLY A 60 2.72 14.04 -1.66
N GLN A 61 3.57 13.17 -2.21
CA GLN A 61 3.47 11.72 -2.00
C GLN A 61 4.04 11.32 -0.65
N ARG A 62 3.24 10.61 0.16
CA ARG A 62 3.71 10.00 1.42
C ARG A 62 4.40 8.67 1.14
N ARG A 63 5.56 8.44 1.74
CA ARG A 63 6.29 7.16 1.64
C ARG A 63 6.37 6.51 3.01
N GLU A 64 5.78 5.32 3.13
CA GLU A 64 5.73 4.59 4.40
C GLU A 64 6.49 3.28 4.27
N VAL A 65 7.39 3.04 5.22
CA VAL A 65 8.12 1.77 5.28
C VAL A 65 7.19 0.70 5.85
N TRP A 66 7.26 -0.51 5.29
CA TRP A 66 6.59 -1.66 5.88
C TRP A 66 6.98 -1.85 7.36
N PRO A 67 6.01 -2.05 8.27
CA PRO A 67 6.31 -2.23 9.67
C PRO A 67 7.05 -3.54 9.89
N SER A 68 7.82 -3.58 10.97
CA SER A 68 8.47 -4.79 11.47
C SER A 68 8.09 -4.97 12.94
N PRO A 69 7.42 -6.07 13.32
CA PRO A 69 6.96 -7.19 12.49
C PRO A 69 5.74 -6.83 11.63
N LEU A 70 5.74 -7.26 10.36
CA LEU A 70 4.71 -6.87 9.39
C LEU A 70 3.29 -7.20 9.86
N ARG A 71 3.05 -8.45 10.29
CA ARG A 71 1.70 -8.91 10.67
C ARG A 71 1.07 -8.09 11.80
N GLN A 72 1.88 -7.59 12.73
CA GLN A 72 1.41 -6.86 13.91
C GLN A 72 1.18 -5.39 13.59
N GLY A 73 2.05 -4.77 12.79
CA GLY A 73 1.92 -3.36 12.42
C GLY A 73 0.98 -3.09 11.25
N LEU A 74 0.68 -4.10 10.43
CA LEU A 74 -0.11 -3.93 9.20
C LEU A 74 -1.53 -3.40 9.47
N PRO A 75 -2.32 -3.89 10.44
CA PRO A 75 -3.66 -3.37 10.69
C PRO A 75 -3.68 -1.87 11.01
N GLY A 76 -2.75 -1.39 11.84
CA GLY A 76 -2.62 0.02 12.20
C GLY A 76 -2.17 0.88 11.02
N LEU A 77 -1.20 0.39 10.23
CA LEU A 77 -0.76 1.06 9.01
C LEU A 77 -1.93 1.21 8.03
N LEU A 78 -2.68 0.13 7.75
CA LEU A 78 -3.80 0.17 6.82
C LEU A 78 -4.91 1.13 7.28
N ALA A 79 -5.22 1.16 8.57
CA ALA A 79 -6.18 2.11 9.14
C ALA A 79 -5.76 3.58 8.94
N SER A 80 -4.45 3.87 8.97
CA SER A 80 -3.89 5.22 8.74
C SER A 80 -3.95 5.70 7.28
N LEU A 81 -4.24 4.81 6.33
CA LEU A 81 -4.33 5.16 4.90
C LEU A 81 -5.67 5.81 4.55
N GLY A 82 -6.74 5.48 5.30
CA GLY A 82 -8.10 5.90 4.96
C GLY A 82 -8.46 5.54 3.51
N GLY A 83 -9.04 6.49 2.77
CA GLY A 83 -9.40 6.33 1.36
C GLY A 83 -8.31 6.72 0.35
N ALA A 84 -7.07 6.94 0.79
CA ALA A 84 -6.00 7.41 -0.09
C ALA A 84 -5.66 6.39 -1.19
N ARG A 85 -5.38 6.88 -2.41
CA ARG A 85 -4.88 6.03 -3.51
C ARG A 85 -3.47 5.55 -3.15
N THR A 86 -3.38 4.27 -2.82
CA THR A 86 -2.17 3.68 -2.25
C THR A 86 -1.54 2.69 -3.23
N VAL A 87 -0.22 2.71 -3.33
CA VAL A 87 0.57 1.69 -4.06
C VAL A 87 1.49 0.95 -3.10
N ALA A 88 1.64 -0.36 -3.30
CA ALA A 88 2.43 -1.27 -2.47
C ALA A 88 3.39 -2.11 -3.32
#